data_AF-A0A919TZ33-F1
#
_entry.id   AF-A0A919TZ33-F1
#
_cell.length_a   1.000
_cell.length_b   1.000
_cell.length_c   1.000
_cell.angle_alpha   90.00
_cell.angle_beta   90.00
_cell.angle_gamma   90.00
#
_symmetry.space_group_name_H-M   'P 1'
#
loop_
_entity.id
_entity.type
_entity.pdbx_description
1 polymer ?
#
loop_
_entity_poly.entity_id
_entity_poly.type
_entity_poly.pdbx_seq_one_letter_code
_entity_poly.pdbx_strand_id
1 'polypeptide(L)'
;MTVVETESRADNHRPLHLARGPRFKWVAAAATGGVLLLAAGMLAYAVPVPILDDIIRDRIVKQVSSQVSCSGAAAAGTEVTVGGGPLVPQALHKRLTEVKLIVPDATLSGVPHARFTATMRDVTQPSGGTHVGSMDAAITVNFGYLPTPAGTPKRTFHKAGDGGLSVDVTMPAAAADNVQAKLFMKMRLRGETAQSVPQRLEIFGKSLPASQVGDLAGGVRSQQLPPLPDGVRYQSITPRTDGVHIQIGGVSTTALNTLPTDVGGRTVSYTAANGLLGINTTAIGVPLTIHTQPVLGPGTLTLVPKLVHILGADHKPDSTLGKLVLSQINQDDLKQTLPTLPSGVTYRSVTVDPQGIKVVISGVTTQPFTVLKQPPGNPTLFGAEGGLLTATATGGSGKDTPVVLYGKPVIKDSTLDISPDQIEMFGVRFPATNVLAQVAPQETTYDLQKLPPGLTYAGVEVLPDGLRIRLTGENVTLQKGALTGAAC
;
A
#
# COMPACT_ATOMS: atom_id res chain seq x y z
N MET A 1 22.98 29.22 -39.59
CA MET A 1 22.69 30.60 -39.12
C MET A 1 22.63 30.50 -37.60
N THR A 2 23.57 31.01 -36.82
CA THR A 2 24.29 32.29 -36.93
C THR A 2 25.68 32.12 -36.31
N VAL A 3 26.66 32.70 -36.99
CA VAL A 3 28.07 32.81 -36.64
C VAL A 3 28.25 33.93 -35.61
N VAL A 4 29.06 33.72 -34.58
CA VAL A 4 29.79 34.82 -33.93
C VAL A 4 31.22 34.36 -33.68
N GLU A 5 32.11 35.03 -34.40
CA GLU A 5 33.56 34.98 -34.38
C GLU A 5 34.01 36.35 -33.85
N THR A 6 34.91 36.38 -32.86
CA THR A 6 35.82 37.51 -32.65
C THR A 6 37.07 37.08 -31.89
N GLU A 7 38.09 36.86 -32.70
CA GLU A 7 39.52 37.13 -32.55
C GLU A 7 39.91 38.23 -31.53
N SER A 8 41.00 38.03 -30.77
CA SER A 8 42.07 39.04 -30.64
C SER A 8 43.34 38.42 -30.05
N ARG A 9 44.47 39.01 -30.44
CA ARG A 9 45.80 38.44 -30.67
C ARG A 9 46.85 39.24 -29.89
N ALA A 10 48.03 38.61 -29.73
CA ALA A 10 49.36 39.22 -29.56
C ALA A 10 49.70 39.82 -28.17
N ASP A 11 50.94 39.87 -27.68
CA ASP A 11 52.24 39.30 -28.06
C ASP A 11 53.25 39.64 -26.92
N ASN A 12 54.32 38.84 -26.77
CA ASN A 12 55.71 39.21 -26.43
C ASN A 12 56.04 40.08 -25.16
N HIS A 13 57.14 39.94 -24.41
CA HIS A 13 58.47 39.36 -24.62
C HIS A 13 59.29 39.34 -23.29
N ARG A 14 60.05 38.25 -23.03
CA ARG A 14 61.49 38.16 -22.58
C ARG A 14 61.96 38.70 -21.19
N PRO A 15 63.22 38.40 -20.73
CA PRO A 15 63.97 37.13 -20.63
C PRO A 15 64.82 37.02 -19.30
N LEU A 16 65.90 36.20 -19.32
CA LEU A 16 67.08 36.09 -18.41
C LEU A 16 66.97 34.95 -17.35
N HIS A 17 67.95 34.08 -17.05
CA HIS A 17 69.33 33.86 -17.51
C HIS A 17 69.86 32.48 -16.98
N LEU A 18 70.74 31.84 -17.76
CA LEU A 18 72.01 31.14 -17.45
C LEU A 18 72.18 30.12 -16.29
N ALA A 19 72.67 28.90 -16.62
CA ALA A 19 74.00 28.33 -16.25
C ALA A 19 74.08 26.83 -16.66
N ARG A 20 74.80 26.44 -17.72
CA ARG A 20 76.21 25.97 -17.83
C ARG A 20 76.53 24.60 -17.14
N GLY A 21 76.95 23.62 -17.96
CA GLY A 21 77.34 22.21 -17.63
C GLY A 21 78.71 22.06 -16.91
N PRO A 22 79.48 20.94 -17.02
CA PRO A 22 79.68 20.02 -18.17
C PRO A 22 79.61 18.50 -17.86
N ARG A 23 79.19 17.62 -18.79
CA ARG A 23 80.00 16.73 -19.67
C ARG A 23 81.27 16.09 -19.07
N PHE A 24 81.24 14.77 -18.89
CA PHE A 24 82.36 13.87 -19.21
C PHE A 24 81.83 12.57 -19.84
N LYS A 25 82.64 11.98 -20.71
CA LYS A 25 82.25 11.16 -21.85
C LYS A 25 83.19 9.94 -21.94
N TRP A 26 82.63 8.77 -22.25
CA TRP A 26 83.23 7.54 -22.80
C TRP A 26 84.24 6.73 -21.97
N VAL A 27 84.00 5.42 -21.85
CA VAL A 27 84.71 4.36 -22.61
C VAL A 27 83.77 3.15 -22.78
N ALA A 28 83.79 2.55 -23.97
CA ALA A 28 83.17 1.28 -24.32
C ALA A 28 84.24 0.20 -24.50
N ALA A 29 83.91 -1.07 -24.22
CA ALA A 29 84.42 -2.34 -24.77
C ALA A 29 84.20 -3.43 -23.71
N ALA A 30 83.34 -4.45 -23.88
CA ALA A 30 83.31 -5.55 -24.86
C ALA A 30 83.86 -6.88 -24.27
N ALA A 31 83.03 -7.91 -24.45
CA ALA A 31 83.34 -9.33 -24.67
C ALA A 31 83.49 -10.31 -23.49
N THR A 32 82.74 -11.42 -23.64
CA THR A 32 83.03 -12.82 -23.23
C THR A 32 83.09 -13.10 -21.72
N GLY A 33 82.33 -14.02 -21.13
CA GLY A 33 82.05 -15.40 -21.52
C GLY A 33 82.59 -16.31 -20.39
N GLY A 34 81.87 -17.36 -19.98
CA GLY A 34 82.45 -18.41 -19.14
C GLY A 34 81.69 -18.73 -17.86
N VAL A 35 81.21 -19.96 -17.83
CA VAL A 35 80.64 -20.74 -16.73
C VAL A 35 81.69 -21.00 -15.62
N LEU A 36 81.20 -21.30 -14.40
CA LEU A 36 81.83 -22.07 -13.28
C LEU A 36 82.63 -21.34 -12.18
N LEU A 37 82.05 -21.34 -10.96
CA LEU A 37 82.60 -21.85 -9.67
C LEU A 37 81.53 -21.57 -8.58
N LEU A 38 80.62 -22.49 -8.22
CA LEU A 38 80.81 -23.60 -7.25
C LEU A 38 81.77 -23.25 -6.09
N ALA A 39 81.23 -22.73 -4.97
CA ALA A 39 81.66 -23.02 -3.59
C ALA A 39 80.93 -22.12 -2.55
N ALA A 40 79.65 -22.38 -2.30
CA ALA A 40 78.99 -22.09 -1.02
C ALA A 40 77.77 -23.02 -0.82
N GLY A 41 77.89 -24.25 -1.31
CA GLY A 41 76.94 -25.33 -1.07
C GLY A 41 77.33 -26.09 0.20
N MET A 42 76.31 -26.49 0.96
CA MET A 42 76.34 -27.47 2.06
C MET A 42 76.61 -26.99 3.51
N LEU A 43 76.23 -25.77 3.88
CA LEU A 43 76.07 -25.42 5.31
C LEU A 43 74.86 -24.52 5.65
N ALA A 44 73.89 -24.41 4.73
CA ALA A 44 72.64 -23.66 4.95
C ALA A 44 71.37 -24.53 4.85
N TYR A 45 71.50 -25.87 4.87
CA TYR A 45 70.36 -26.80 4.84
C TYR A 45 69.73 -27.09 6.21
N ALA A 46 70.23 -26.45 7.28
CA ALA A 46 69.77 -26.66 8.65
C ALA A 46 69.68 -25.37 9.47
N VAL A 47 69.57 -24.21 8.82
CA VAL A 47 69.12 -23.01 9.52
C VAL A 47 67.60 -23.02 9.41
N PRO A 48 66.82 -22.99 10.50
CA PRO A 48 65.41 -22.68 10.39
C PRO A 48 65.38 -21.25 9.84
N VAL A 49 64.88 -21.03 8.63
CA VAL A 49 64.99 -19.73 7.95
C VAL A 49 63.65 -18.99 7.96
N PRO A 50 63.16 -18.53 9.14
CA PRO A 50 62.01 -17.62 9.15
C PRO A 50 62.34 -16.36 8.32
N ILE A 51 63.62 -15.93 8.29
CA ILE A 51 64.07 -14.78 7.49
C ILE A 51 63.89 -15.01 5.97
N LEU A 52 64.17 -16.21 5.45
CA LEU A 52 63.99 -16.49 4.01
C LEU A 52 62.50 -16.61 3.67
N ASP A 53 61.74 -17.24 4.55
CA ASP A 53 60.29 -17.34 4.41
C ASP A 53 59.65 -15.94 4.44
N ASP A 54 60.12 -15.02 5.28
CA ASP A 54 59.64 -13.63 5.32
C ASP A 54 59.97 -12.86 4.03
N ILE A 55 61.18 -12.99 3.48
CA ILE A 55 61.56 -12.36 2.21
C ILE A 55 60.75 -12.93 1.02
N ILE A 56 60.57 -14.25 0.99
CA ILE A 56 59.78 -14.94 -0.05
C ILE A 56 58.31 -14.51 0.07
N ARG A 57 57.78 -14.44 1.29
CA ARG A 57 56.43 -13.95 1.58
C ARG A 57 56.25 -12.54 1.05
N ASP A 58 57.16 -11.62 1.37
CA ASP A 58 57.09 -10.23 0.92
C ASP A 58 57.05 -10.10 -0.60
N ARG A 59 57.82 -10.93 -1.31
CA ARG A 59 57.86 -10.95 -2.77
C ARG A 59 56.58 -11.54 -3.37
N ILE A 60 56.08 -12.64 -2.80
CA ILE A 60 54.81 -13.25 -3.22
C ILE A 60 53.66 -12.28 -2.98
N VAL A 61 53.59 -11.63 -1.82
CA VAL A 61 52.57 -10.63 -1.49
C VAL A 61 52.63 -9.48 -2.49
N LYS A 62 53.81 -8.90 -2.76
CA LYS A 62 53.95 -7.84 -3.78
C LYS A 62 53.51 -8.30 -5.17
N GLN A 63 53.85 -9.53 -5.55
CA GLN A 63 53.50 -10.07 -6.87
C GLN A 63 52.00 -10.36 -7.00
N VAL A 64 51.37 -10.95 -5.99
CA VAL A 64 49.91 -11.19 -5.96
C VAL A 64 49.16 -9.85 -5.91
N SER A 65 49.56 -8.93 -5.03
CA SER A 65 48.92 -7.61 -4.94
C SER A 65 49.02 -6.80 -6.24
N SER A 66 50.14 -6.89 -6.96
CA SER A 66 50.32 -6.22 -8.28
C SER A 66 49.55 -6.88 -9.44
N GLN A 67 49.06 -8.10 -9.26
CA GLN A 67 48.21 -8.80 -10.23
C GLN A 67 46.72 -8.55 -9.98
N VAL A 68 46.36 -8.35 -8.70
CA VAL A 68 45.00 -7.96 -8.29
C VAL A 68 44.77 -6.47 -8.57
N SER A 69 45.79 -5.63 -8.40
CA SER A 69 45.70 -4.18 -8.60
C SER A 69 46.04 -3.78 -10.03
N CYS A 70 45.17 -3.02 -10.68
CA CYS A 70 45.49 -2.33 -11.92
C CYS A 70 46.19 -1.00 -11.61
N SER A 71 47.15 -0.59 -12.46
CA SER A 71 47.83 0.70 -12.32
C SER A 71 46.80 1.84 -12.37
N GLY A 72 46.60 2.53 -11.25
CA GLY A 72 45.63 3.63 -11.08
C GLY A 72 44.47 3.34 -10.12
N ALA A 73 44.22 2.08 -9.78
CA ALA A 73 43.26 1.65 -8.76
C ALA A 73 44.02 0.91 -7.66
N ALA A 74 44.80 1.65 -6.87
CA ALA A 74 45.39 1.07 -5.67
C ALA A 74 44.25 0.76 -4.70
N ALA A 75 43.88 -0.52 -4.57
CA ALA A 75 43.08 -0.97 -3.45
C ALA A 75 43.95 -0.86 -2.19
N ALA A 76 44.01 0.34 -1.62
CA ALA A 76 44.67 0.60 -0.35
C ALA A 76 44.13 -0.40 0.68
N GLY A 77 45.02 -1.12 1.36
CA GLY A 77 44.64 -2.11 2.37
C GLY A 77 44.35 -3.53 1.85
N THR A 78 44.80 -3.91 0.65
CA THR A 78 44.78 -5.32 0.22
C THR A 78 45.66 -6.17 1.14
N GLU A 79 45.07 -7.19 1.76
CA GLU A 79 45.76 -8.12 2.65
C GLU A 79 45.88 -9.49 1.96
N VAL A 80 47.10 -10.03 1.93
CA VAL A 80 47.40 -11.34 1.34
C VAL A 80 48.11 -12.19 2.38
N THR A 81 47.55 -13.37 2.65
CA THR A 81 48.17 -14.36 3.54
C THR A 81 48.41 -15.65 2.77
N VAL A 82 49.62 -16.21 2.88
CA VAL A 82 49.95 -17.50 2.26
C VAL A 82 49.99 -18.57 3.36
N GLY A 83 49.23 -19.66 3.16
CA GLY A 83 49.11 -20.78 4.08
C GLY A 83 49.73 -22.07 3.54
N GLY A 84 49.53 -23.18 4.27
CA GLY A 84 49.89 -24.53 3.80
C GLY A 84 51.34 -24.98 4.07
N GLY A 85 51.99 -24.43 5.09
CA GLY A 85 53.32 -24.86 5.54
C GLY A 85 54.46 -23.92 5.10
N PRO A 86 55.74 -24.37 5.20
CA PRO A 86 56.91 -23.56 4.85
C PRO A 86 56.87 -23.06 3.39
N LEU A 87 57.36 -21.86 3.10
CA LEU A 87 57.21 -21.24 1.77
C LEU A 87 58.29 -21.69 0.77
N VAL A 88 59.51 -21.94 1.23
CA VAL A 88 60.62 -22.45 0.38
C VAL A 88 60.21 -23.66 -0.48
N PRO A 89 59.63 -24.76 0.06
CA PRO A 89 59.22 -25.90 -0.77
C PRO A 89 58.11 -25.53 -1.74
N GLN A 90 57.17 -24.67 -1.35
CA GLN A 90 56.07 -24.24 -2.24
C GLN A 90 56.60 -23.40 -3.41
N ALA A 91 57.55 -22.51 -3.16
CA ALA A 91 58.21 -21.70 -4.19
C ALA A 91 59.01 -22.56 -5.18
N LEU A 92 59.71 -23.60 -4.71
CA LEU A 92 60.44 -24.56 -5.56
C LEU A 92 59.51 -25.31 -6.51
N HIS A 93 58.32 -25.71 -6.04
CA HIS A 93 57.30 -26.38 -6.86
C HIS A 93 56.50 -25.42 -7.74
N LYS A 94 56.74 -24.10 -7.66
CA LYS A 94 55.96 -23.05 -8.34
C LYS A 94 54.45 -23.18 -8.10
N ARG A 95 54.05 -23.71 -6.94
CA ARG A 95 52.67 -23.97 -6.54
C ARG A 95 52.49 -23.58 -5.07
N LEU A 96 51.55 -22.68 -4.82
CA LEU A 96 51.16 -22.30 -3.47
C LEU A 96 49.96 -23.15 -3.04
N THR A 97 50.04 -23.70 -1.84
CA THR A 97 49.03 -24.61 -1.30
C THR A 97 47.74 -23.85 -0.95
N GLU A 98 47.86 -22.71 -0.28
CA GLU A 98 46.73 -21.86 0.10
C GLU A 98 47.12 -20.38 0.03
N VAL A 99 46.26 -19.55 -0.58
CA VAL A 99 46.38 -18.10 -0.61
C VAL A 99 45.05 -17.50 -0.17
N LYS A 100 45.07 -16.72 0.91
CA LYS A 100 43.95 -15.90 1.37
C LYS A 100 44.16 -14.47 0.90
N LEU A 101 43.12 -13.90 0.30
CA LEU A 101 43.11 -12.55 -0.24
C LEU A 101 41.92 -11.80 0.36
N ILE A 102 42.17 -10.60 0.88
CA ILE A 102 41.14 -9.68 1.37
C ILE A 102 41.38 -8.33 0.69
N VAL A 103 40.36 -7.84 0.00
CA VAL A 103 40.34 -6.53 -0.64
C VAL A 103 39.19 -5.74 0.00
N PRO A 104 39.47 -4.74 0.86
CA PRO A 104 38.42 -4.06 1.63
C PRO A 104 37.55 -3.15 0.77
N ASP A 105 38.15 -2.47 -0.21
CA ASP A 105 37.48 -1.55 -1.13
C ASP A 105 37.71 -2.01 -2.57
N ALA A 106 37.04 -3.09 -2.96
CA ALA A 106 36.97 -3.48 -4.36
C ALA A 106 35.80 -2.74 -5.02
N THR A 107 36.07 -2.06 -6.12
CA THR A 107 35.02 -1.69 -7.07
C THR A 107 34.74 -2.92 -7.92
N LEU A 108 33.49 -3.38 -7.92
CA LEU A 108 33.07 -4.51 -8.73
C LEU A 108 31.95 -4.03 -9.67
N SER A 109 32.19 -4.06 -10.98
CA SER A 109 31.27 -3.53 -12.00
C SER A 109 30.80 -2.08 -11.75
N GLY A 110 31.68 -1.22 -11.25
CA GLY A 110 31.34 0.18 -10.96
C GLY A 110 30.55 0.41 -9.66
N VAL A 111 30.28 -0.64 -8.88
CA VAL A 111 29.73 -0.52 -7.52
C VAL A 111 30.88 -0.30 -6.55
N PRO A 112 31.03 0.91 -5.96
CA PRO A 112 32.12 1.18 -5.02
C PRO A 112 31.85 0.49 -3.68
N HIS A 113 32.92 0.02 -3.03
CA HIS A 113 32.96 -0.54 -1.66
C HIS A 113 32.35 -1.95 -1.47
N ALA A 114 32.69 -2.87 -2.37
CA ALA A 114 32.54 -4.28 -2.08
C ALA A 114 33.78 -4.83 -1.35
N ARG A 115 33.63 -5.44 -0.18
CA ARG A 115 34.72 -6.21 0.44
C ARG A 115 34.80 -7.57 -0.24
N PHE A 116 35.90 -7.83 -0.92
CA PHE A 116 36.17 -9.13 -1.52
C PHE A 116 37.07 -9.96 -0.61
N THR A 117 36.69 -11.20 -0.36
CA THR A 117 37.50 -12.18 0.36
C THR A 117 37.59 -13.45 -0.46
N ALA A 118 38.77 -14.03 -0.58
CA ALA A 118 38.97 -15.28 -1.31
C ALA A 118 39.98 -16.17 -0.60
N THR A 119 39.70 -17.47 -0.56
CA THR A 119 40.63 -18.52 -0.21
C THR A 119 40.84 -19.37 -1.46
N MET A 120 42.05 -19.34 -1.98
CA MET A 120 42.46 -20.07 -3.18
C MET A 120 43.38 -21.21 -2.76
N ARG A 121 43.20 -22.38 -3.34
CA ARG A 121 44.07 -23.55 -3.12
C ARG A 121 44.72 -23.96 -4.42
N ASP A 122 45.92 -24.53 -4.31
CA ASP A 122 46.67 -25.04 -5.46
C ASP A 122 46.91 -23.98 -6.55
N VAL A 123 47.45 -22.85 -6.11
CA VAL A 123 47.67 -21.68 -6.95
C VAL A 123 48.98 -21.82 -7.71
N THR A 124 48.91 -21.72 -9.03
CA THR A 124 50.07 -21.69 -9.94
C THR A 124 49.99 -20.47 -10.85
N GLN A 125 51.14 -19.96 -11.28
CA GLN A 125 51.18 -18.72 -12.07
C GLN A 125 51.94 -18.93 -13.38
N PRO A 126 51.31 -19.53 -14.40
CA PRO A 126 51.87 -19.62 -15.73
C PRO A 126 52.00 -18.24 -16.40
N SER A 127 52.84 -18.12 -17.42
CA SER A 127 52.96 -16.89 -18.22
C SER A 127 51.62 -16.58 -18.90
N GLY A 128 50.88 -15.60 -18.39
CA GLY A 128 49.59 -15.19 -18.96
C GLY A 128 48.36 -15.39 -18.04
N GLY A 129 48.54 -15.75 -16.77
CA GLY A 129 47.43 -15.78 -15.82
C GLY A 129 47.75 -16.46 -14.49
N THR A 130 46.77 -16.48 -13.58
CA THR A 130 46.83 -17.26 -12.34
C THR A 130 45.86 -18.42 -12.45
N HIS A 131 46.34 -19.64 -12.29
CA HIS A 131 45.51 -20.83 -12.24
C HIS A 131 45.33 -21.28 -10.79
N VAL A 132 44.10 -21.62 -10.42
CA VAL A 132 43.70 -21.99 -9.06
C VAL A 132 42.94 -23.31 -9.12
N GLY A 133 43.40 -24.32 -8.38
CA GLY A 133 42.74 -25.62 -8.32
C GLY A 133 41.32 -25.53 -7.73
N SER A 134 41.16 -24.84 -6.61
CA SER A 134 39.85 -24.56 -6.02
C SER A 134 39.79 -23.17 -5.37
N MET A 135 38.65 -22.50 -5.45
CA MET A 135 38.46 -21.16 -4.93
C MET A 135 37.14 -21.03 -4.17
N ASP A 136 37.22 -20.58 -2.93
CA ASP A 136 36.07 -20.12 -2.14
C ASP A 136 36.18 -18.60 -1.97
N ALA A 137 35.19 -17.85 -2.43
CA ALA A 137 35.20 -16.40 -2.32
C ALA A 137 33.87 -15.84 -1.84
N ALA A 138 33.92 -14.63 -1.29
CA ALA A 138 32.76 -13.87 -0.91
C ALA A 138 32.94 -12.39 -1.26
N ILE A 139 31.90 -11.81 -1.85
CA ILE A 139 31.76 -10.38 -2.12
C ILE A 139 30.75 -9.85 -1.10
N THR A 140 31.13 -8.87 -0.29
CA THR A 140 30.22 -8.19 0.64
C THR A 140 29.91 -6.80 0.11
N VAL A 141 28.65 -6.52 -0.22
CA VAL A 141 28.17 -5.24 -0.73
C VAL A 141 27.34 -4.56 0.35
N ASN A 142 27.71 -3.35 0.76
CA ASN A 142 26.90 -2.60 1.74
C ASN A 142 25.59 -2.13 1.11
N PHE A 143 24.54 -2.05 1.92
CA PHE A 143 23.20 -1.64 1.49
C PHE A 143 23.15 -0.27 0.79
N GLY A 144 24.00 0.68 1.21
CA GLY A 144 24.09 2.01 0.59
C GLY A 144 24.58 2.02 -0.86
N TYR A 145 25.15 0.91 -1.34
CA TYR A 145 25.68 0.79 -2.70
C TYR A 145 24.88 -0.16 -3.59
N LEU A 146 23.75 -0.69 -3.10
CA LEU A 146 22.87 -1.50 -3.94
C LEU A 146 22.25 -0.64 -5.05
N PRO A 147 22.18 -1.15 -6.30
CA PRO A 147 21.66 -0.40 -7.43
C PRO A 147 20.21 0.01 -7.20
N THR A 148 19.95 1.31 -7.34
CA THR A 148 18.60 1.86 -7.40
C THR A 148 18.35 2.29 -8.85
N PRO A 149 17.45 1.64 -9.59
CA PRO A 149 17.18 2.00 -10.98
C PRO A 149 16.78 3.48 -11.09
N ALA A 150 17.28 4.15 -12.12
CA ALA A 150 17.03 5.58 -12.31
C ALA A 150 15.51 5.84 -12.46
N GLY A 151 14.99 6.84 -11.73
CA GLY A 151 13.57 7.19 -11.74
C GLY A 151 12.68 6.31 -10.85
N THR A 152 13.25 5.35 -10.09
CA THR A 152 12.49 4.60 -9.08
C THR A 152 12.50 5.29 -7.72
N PRO A 153 11.49 5.04 -6.86
CA PRO A 153 11.46 5.60 -5.51
C PRO A 153 12.72 5.22 -4.73
N LYS A 154 13.20 6.14 -3.87
CA LYS A 154 14.34 5.87 -2.99
C LYS A 154 14.05 4.63 -2.13
N ARG A 155 14.99 3.68 -2.12
CA ARG A 155 14.92 2.44 -1.35
C ARG A 155 15.91 2.48 -0.20
N THR A 156 15.52 1.96 0.95
CA THR A 156 16.44 1.73 2.07
C THR A 156 16.40 0.25 2.43
N PHE A 157 17.56 -0.39 2.50
CA PHE A 157 17.68 -1.83 2.72
C PHE A 157 18.12 -2.12 4.15
N HIS A 158 17.58 -3.18 4.73
CA HIS A 158 17.86 -3.63 6.09
C HIS A 158 17.86 -5.17 6.16
N LYS A 159 18.49 -5.71 7.21
CA LYS A 159 18.31 -7.10 7.58
C LYS A 159 17.02 -7.27 8.40
N ALA A 160 16.13 -8.12 7.93
CA ALA A 160 14.92 -8.49 8.65
C ALA A 160 15.25 -9.44 9.83
N GLY A 161 14.39 -9.48 10.85
CA GLY A 161 14.59 -10.30 12.04
C GLY A 161 14.61 -11.81 11.79
N ASP A 162 14.05 -12.27 10.66
CA ASP A 162 14.09 -13.66 10.20
C ASP A 162 15.35 -14.00 9.38
N GLY A 163 16.29 -13.06 9.27
CA GLY A 163 17.51 -13.18 8.49
C GLY A 163 17.34 -12.86 6.99
N GLY A 164 16.14 -12.48 6.54
CA GLY A 164 15.88 -12.02 5.18
C GLY A 164 16.28 -10.56 4.94
N LEU A 165 15.97 -10.08 3.75
CA LEU A 165 16.11 -8.69 3.34
C LEU A 165 14.77 -7.97 3.56
N SER A 166 14.80 -6.81 4.21
CA SER A 166 13.68 -5.87 4.21
C SER A 166 14.04 -4.59 3.46
N VAL A 167 13.10 -4.07 2.68
CA VAL A 167 13.29 -2.89 1.84
C VAL A 167 12.18 -1.89 2.10
N ASP A 168 12.55 -0.74 2.65
CA ASP A 168 11.64 0.40 2.81
C ASP A 168 11.56 1.13 1.48
N VAL A 169 10.33 1.33 1.01
CA VAL A 169 10.07 2.02 -0.25
C VAL A 169 8.77 2.81 -0.17
N THR A 170 8.75 3.98 -0.79
CA THR A 170 7.54 4.79 -0.91
C THR A 170 6.91 4.52 -2.28
N MET A 171 5.76 3.87 -2.30
CA MET A 171 5.01 3.62 -3.52
C MET A 171 4.34 4.92 -3.98
N PRO A 172 4.50 5.35 -5.24
CA PRO A 172 3.82 6.53 -5.75
C PRO A 172 2.32 6.29 -5.83
N ALA A 173 1.51 7.35 -5.66
CA ALA A 173 0.05 7.24 -5.69
C ALA A 173 -0.49 6.47 -6.92
N ALA A 174 0.09 6.70 -8.11
CA ALA A 174 -0.31 6.06 -9.36
C ALA A 174 -0.06 4.55 -9.40
N ALA A 175 0.83 4.01 -8.56
CA ALA A 175 1.05 2.57 -8.47
C ALA A 175 -0.17 1.83 -7.89
N ALA A 176 -1.08 2.54 -7.22
CA ALA A 176 -2.24 1.99 -6.55
C ALA A 176 -3.55 2.12 -7.36
N ASP A 177 -3.50 2.54 -8.63
CA ASP A 177 -4.68 2.80 -9.46
C ASP A 177 -5.60 1.58 -9.61
N ASN A 178 -5.05 0.36 -9.52
CA ASN A 178 -5.80 -0.88 -9.65
C ASN A 178 -6.09 -1.58 -8.30
N VAL A 179 -5.75 -0.95 -7.17
CA VAL A 179 -6.00 -1.51 -5.84
C VAL A 179 -7.50 -1.55 -5.61
N GLN A 180 -8.03 -2.73 -5.30
CA GLN A 180 -9.43 -2.92 -4.96
C GLN A 180 -9.61 -3.12 -3.47
N ALA A 181 -10.44 -2.30 -2.86
CA ALA A 181 -10.79 -2.35 -1.46
C ALA A 181 -12.31 -2.44 -1.29
N LYS A 182 -12.78 -3.40 -0.49
CA LYS A 182 -14.20 -3.58 -0.19
C LYS A 182 -14.45 -3.47 1.32
N LEU A 183 -15.14 -2.41 1.71
CA LEU A 183 -15.50 -2.14 3.10
C LEU A 183 -16.89 -2.70 3.42
N PHE A 184 -17.02 -3.44 4.51
CA PHE A 184 -18.29 -3.96 5.00
C PHE A 184 -18.72 -3.19 6.25
N MET A 185 -19.94 -2.67 6.22
CA MET A 185 -20.48 -1.79 7.26
C MET A 185 -21.80 -2.33 7.79
N LYS A 186 -21.96 -2.31 9.11
CA LYS A 186 -23.23 -2.59 9.77
C LYS A 186 -24.06 -1.32 9.82
N MET A 187 -25.27 -1.36 9.29
CA MET A 187 -26.22 -0.26 9.42
C MET A 187 -26.91 -0.32 10.79
N ARG A 188 -27.09 0.84 11.42
CA ARG A 188 -27.80 1.01 12.69
C ARG A 188 -28.69 2.24 12.62
N LEU A 189 -29.79 2.22 13.35
CA LEU A 189 -30.63 3.41 13.57
C LEU A 189 -30.36 3.96 14.96
N ARG A 190 -30.28 5.29 15.06
CA ARG A 190 -30.32 6.05 16.31
C ARG A 190 -31.33 7.17 16.15
N GLY A 191 -32.57 6.93 16.58
CA GLY A 191 -33.69 7.83 16.30
C GLY A 191 -33.88 8.00 14.79
N GLU A 192 -33.74 9.23 14.31
CA GLU A 192 -33.85 9.59 12.90
C GLU A 192 -32.52 9.56 12.14
N THR A 193 -31.45 9.10 12.76
CA THR A 193 -30.13 9.01 12.13
C THR A 193 -29.80 7.57 11.76
N ALA A 194 -29.50 7.34 10.48
CA ALA A 194 -28.89 6.11 10.01
C ALA A 194 -27.36 6.20 10.17
N GLN A 195 -26.77 5.17 10.78
CA GLN A 195 -25.33 5.06 10.99
C GLN A 195 -24.78 3.85 10.23
N SER A 196 -23.75 4.06 9.44
CA SER A 196 -22.93 2.99 8.86
C SER A 196 -21.66 2.84 9.70
N VAL A 197 -21.49 1.66 10.29
CA VAL A 197 -20.37 1.35 11.20
C VAL A 197 -19.45 0.36 10.49
N PRO A 198 -18.20 0.73 10.16
CA PRO A 198 -17.22 -0.20 9.61
C PRO A 198 -17.06 -1.46 10.48
N GLN A 199 -17.01 -2.63 9.84
CA GLN A 199 -16.83 -3.92 10.52
C GLN A 199 -15.58 -4.64 10.04
N ARG A 200 -15.39 -4.72 8.72
CA ARG A 200 -14.20 -5.33 8.11
C ARG A 200 -13.88 -4.68 6.76
N LEU A 201 -12.61 -4.76 6.37
CA LEU A 201 -12.06 -4.33 5.10
C LEU A 201 -11.48 -5.55 4.38
N GLU A 202 -11.89 -5.79 3.15
CA GLU A 202 -11.21 -6.73 2.25
C GLU A 202 -10.29 -5.94 1.31
N ILE A 203 -9.02 -6.32 1.30
CA ILE A 203 -8.00 -5.72 0.43
C ILE A 203 -6.89 -6.74 0.19
N PHE A 204 -6.34 -6.81 -1.03
CA PHE A 204 -5.29 -7.78 -1.41
C PHE A 204 -5.64 -9.24 -1.08
N GLY A 205 -6.92 -9.61 -1.25
CA GLY A 205 -7.42 -10.96 -0.97
C GLY A 205 -7.47 -11.33 0.52
N LYS A 206 -7.28 -10.38 1.44
CA LYS A 206 -7.31 -10.58 2.88
C LYS A 206 -8.45 -9.79 3.52
N SER A 207 -9.16 -10.42 4.45
CA SER A 207 -10.16 -9.76 5.29
C SER A 207 -9.52 -9.27 6.59
N LEU A 208 -9.63 -7.98 6.86
CA LEU A 208 -9.07 -7.31 8.04
C LEU A 208 -10.21 -6.74 8.90
N PRO A 209 -10.18 -6.93 10.23
CA PRO A 209 -11.10 -6.23 11.13
C PRO A 209 -10.95 -4.71 10.99
N ALA A 210 -12.05 -3.96 10.94
CA ALA A 210 -12.00 -2.51 10.79
C ALA A 210 -11.21 -1.82 11.94
N SER A 211 -11.19 -2.42 13.13
CA SER A 211 -10.42 -1.92 14.28
C SER A 211 -8.91 -2.00 14.09
N GLN A 212 -8.40 -2.87 13.21
CA GLN A 212 -6.97 -2.97 12.90
C GLN A 212 -6.53 -1.94 11.85
N VAL A 213 -7.48 -1.43 11.06
CA VAL A 213 -7.21 -0.57 9.90
C VAL A 213 -8.09 0.68 9.95
N GLY A 214 -8.26 1.26 11.14
CA GLY A 214 -9.22 2.33 11.40
C GLY A 214 -9.06 3.53 10.45
N ASP A 215 -7.83 3.94 10.17
CA ASP A 215 -7.53 5.05 9.26
C ASP A 215 -7.95 4.75 7.80
N LEU A 216 -7.90 3.47 7.38
CA LEU A 216 -8.31 3.04 6.04
C LEU A 216 -9.82 2.80 5.93
N ALA A 217 -10.40 2.18 6.95
CA ALA A 217 -11.82 1.86 7.01
C ALA A 217 -12.68 3.12 7.27
N GLY A 218 -12.06 4.16 7.83
CA GLY A 218 -12.73 5.37 8.28
C GLY A 218 -13.57 5.17 9.54
N GLY A 219 -14.27 6.23 9.94
CA GLY A 219 -15.15 6.22 11.11
C GLY A 219 -16.60 5.86 10.80
N VAL A 220 -17.42 5.90 11.85
CA VAL A 220 -18.89 5.81 11.73
C VAL A 220 -19.40 6.97 10.89
N ARG A 221 -20.16 6.69 9.84
CA ARG A 221 -20.81 7.73 9.03
C ARG A 221 -22.27 7.81 9.39
N SER A 222 -22.75 9.03 9.63
CA SER A 222 -24.13 9.30 10.01
C SER A 222 -24.84 10.07 8.91
N GLN A 223 -26.10 9.72 8.66
CA GLN A 223 -26.98 10.40 7.74
C GLN A 223 -28.32 10.63 8.41
N GLN A 224 -28.81 11.87 8.38
CA GLN A 224 -30.16 12.18 8.83
C GLN A 224 -31.17 11.64 7.82
N LEU A 225 -32.13 10.86 8.32
CA LEU A 225 -33.25 10.39 7.52
C LEU A 225 -34.33 11.50 7.46
N PRO A 226 -35.23 11.45 6.45
CA PRO A 226 -36.34 12.40 6.39
C PRO A 226 -37.18 12.40 7.68
N PRO A 227 -37.75 13.56 8.08
CA PRO A 227 -38.64 13.59 9.23
C PRO A 227 -39.88 12.72 8.98
N LEU A 228 -40.39 12.10 10.05
CA LEU A 228 -41.61 11.31 10.03
C LEU A 228 -42.72 12.01 10.83
N PRO A 229 -44.01 11.71 10.57
CA PRO A 229 -45.09 12.19 11.41
C PRO A 229 -44.90 11.78 12.87
N ASP A 230 -45.37 12.60 13.80
CA ASP A 230 -45.31 12.32 15.23
C ASP A 230 -45.90 10.94 15.56
N GLY A 231 -45.23 10.19 16.45
CA GLY A 231 -45.63 8.82 16.82
C GLY A 231 -45.26 7.73 15.79
N VAL A 232 -44.70 8.10 14.64
CA VAL A 232 -44.12 7.18 13.66
C VAL A 232 -42.60 7.17 13.81
N ARG A 233 -41.98 5.99 13.70
CA ARG A 233 -40.54 5.84 13.83
C ARG A 233 -39.94 4.89 12.80
N TYR A 234 -38.65 5.08 12.56
CA TYR A 234 -37.80 4.09 11.93
C TYR A 234 -37.60 2.91 12.88
N GLN A 235 -37.91 1.71 12.42
CA GLN A 235 -37.88 0.48 13.23
C GLN A 235 -36.63 -0.35 12.98
N SER A 236 -36.27 -0.52 11.70
CA SER A 236 -35.10 -1.29 11.30
C SER A 236 -34.52 -0.75 10.00
N ILE A 237 -33.23 -1.02 9.78
CA ILE A 237 -32.49 -0.70 8.56
C ILE A 237 -31.68 -1.92 8.16
N THR A 238 -31.81 -2.37 6.92
CA THR A 238 -31.14 -3.58 6.45
C THR A 238 -30.73 -3.44 4.99
N PRO A 239 -29.44 -3.47 4.68
CA PRO A 239 -28.93 -3.59 3.32
C PRO A 239 -29.36 -4.92 2.68
N ARG A 240 -29.85 -4.85 1.44
CA ARG A 240 -30.20 -5.99 0.58
C ARG A 240 -29.68 -5.73 -0.83
N THR A 241 -29.74 -6.73 -1.71
CA THR A 241 -29.12 -6.67 -3.04
C THR A 241 -29.65 -5.53 -3.93
N ASP A 242 -30.88 -5.07 -3.68
CA ASP A 242 -31.58 -4.01 -4.41
C ASP A 242 -31.49 -2.62 -3.74
N GLY A 243 -30.94 -2.53 -2.53
CA GLY A 243 -30.78 -1.26 -1.83
C GLY A 243 -30.82 -1.37 -0.31
N VAL A 244 -30.98 -0.24 0.36
CA VAL A 244 -31.15 -0.15 1.81
C VAL A 244 -32.64 -0.16 2.13
N HIS A 245 -33.10 -1.22 2.80
CA HIS A 245 -34.49 -1.38 3.22
C HIS A 245 -34.66 -0.76 4.60
N ILE A 246 -35.59 0.18 4.72
CA ILE A 246 -35.88 0.90 5.97
C ILE A 246 -37.33 0.62 6.35
N GLN A 247 -37.52 -0.06 7.48
CA GLN A 247 -38.84 -0.34 8.02
C GLN A 247 -39.32 0.86 8.82
N ILE A 248 -40.52 1.34 8.49
CA ILE A 248 -41.16 2.47 9.15
C ILE A 248 -42.48 1.98 9.73
N GLY A 249 -42.78 2.39 10.95
CA GLY A 249 -44.12 2.21 11.48
C GLY A 249 -44.36 2.82 12.83
N GLY A 250 -45.63 3.07 13.10
CA GLY A 250 -46.12 3.65 14.34
C GLY A 250 -47.54 4.16 14.19
N VAL A 251 -47.96 4.97 15.15
CA VAL A 251 -49.32 5.55 15.19
C VAL A 251 -49.17 7.04 15.32
N SER A 252 -49.63 7.76 14.30
CA SER A 252 -49.71 9.21 14.36
C SER A 252 -51.03 9.63 15.01
N THR A 253 -50.96 10.55 15.97
CA THR A 253 -52.14 11.03 16.70
C THR A 253 -52.29 12.52 16.48
N THR A 254 -53.38 12.91 15.84
CA THR A 254 -53.80 14.31 15.75
C THR A 254 -54.79 14.58 16.87
N ALA A 255 -54.36 15.37 17.86
CA ALA A 255 -55.21 15.71 19.00
C ALA A 255 -56.44 16.52 18.57
N LEU A 256 -57.58 16.31 19.23
CA LEU A 256 -58.84 16.98 18.84
C LEU A 256 -58.75 18.51 18.96
N ASN A 257 -57.95 19.02 19.90
CA ASN A 257 -57.75 20.45 20.13
C ASN A 257 -56.83 21.12 19.10
N THR A 258 -56.17 20.36 18.22
CA THR A 258 -55.35 20.89 17.12
C THR A 258 -56.09 20.86 15.78
N LEU A 259 -57.30 20.31 15.73
CA LEU A 259 -58.15 20.34 14.56
C LEU A 259 -58.69 21.77 14.30
N PRO A 260 -58.96 22.14 13.03
CA PRO A 260 -59.42 23.49 12.68
C PRO A 260 -60.70 23.87 13.42
N THR A 261 -60.69 24.99 14.15
CA THR A 261 -61.88 25.49 14.87
C THR A 261 -62.84 26.28 13.99
N ASP A 262 -62.49 26.49 12.71
CA ASP A 262 -63.37 27.05 11.68
C ASP A 262 -63.35 26.13 10.45
N VAL A 263 -64.55 25.75 9.98
CA VAL A 263 -64.74 24.90 8.81
C VAL A 263 -65.88 25.49 7.98
N GLY A 264 -65.58 25.89 6.74
CA GLY A 264 -66.57 26.52 5.85
C GLY A 264 -67.16 27.82 6.42
N GLY A 265 -66.38 28.60 7.19
CA GLY A 265 -66.83 29.85 7.82
C GLY A 265 -67.71 29.65 9.06
N ARG A 266 -67.71 28.45 9.64
CA ARG A 266 -68.44 28.13 10.86
C ARG A 266 -67.48 27.72 11.96
N THR A 267 -67.70 28.27 13.15
CA THR A 267 -67.02 27.79 14.36
C THR A 267 -67.45 26.35 14.66
N VAL A 268 -66.46 25.49 14.88
CA VAL A 268 -66.63 24.08 15.19
C VAL A 268 -65.82 23.70 16.42
N SER A 269 -66.29 22.69 17.15
CA SER A 269 -65.50 21.96 18.14
C SER A 269 -65.63 20.46 17.93
N TYR A 270 -64.67 19.69 18.45
CA TYR A 270 -64.58 18.25 18.18
C TYR A 270 -64.75 17.44 19.44
N THR A 271 -65.51 16.34 19.32
CA THR A 271 -65.63 15.30 20.34
C THR A 271 -65.41 13.95 19.70
N ALA A 272 -65.09 12.94 20.50
CA ALA A 272 -64.94 11.57 20.03
C ALA A 272 -65.76 10.64 20.91
N ALA A 273 -66.62 9.84 20.28
CA ALA A 273 -67.45 8.86 20.97
C ALA A 273 -67.69 7.66 20.05
N ASN A 274 -67.60 6.44 20.61
CA ASN A 274 -67.91 5.20 19.89
C ASN A 274 -67.15 5.02 18.56
N GLY A 275 -65.90 5.52 18.47
CA GLY A 275 -65.10 5.46 17.25
C GLY A 275 -65.48 6.48 16.17
N LEU A 276 -66.43 7.39 16.44
CA LEU A 276 -66.84 8.48 15.55
C LEU A 276 -66.30 9.81 16.05
N LEU A 277 -65.96 10.68 15.10
CA LEU A 277 -65.60 12.08 15.35
C LEU A 277 -66.88 12.93 15.28
N GLY A 278 -67.30 13.48 16.39
CA GLY A 278 -68.40 14.44 16.48
C GLY A 278 -67.90 15.86 16.19
N ILE A 279 -68.43 16.47 15.14
CA ILE A 279 -68.19 17.87 14.77
C ILE A 279 -69.36 18.69 15.31
N ASN A 280 -69.16 19.41 16.41
CA ASN A 280 -70.16 20.26 17.03
C ASN A 280 -70.16 21.63 16.37
N THR A 281 -71.32 22.09 15.92
CA THR A 281 -71.48 23.42 15.32
C THR A 281 -72.89 23.94 15.52
N THR A 282 -73.15 25.15 15.03
CA THR A 282 -74.48 25.76 15.04
C THR A 282 -74.91 26.02 13.59
N ALA A 283 -76.08 25.50 13.21
CA ALA A 283 -76.72 25.85 11.93
C ALA A 283 -78.15 26.33 12.19
N ILE A 284 -78.55 27.41 11.52
CA ILE A 284 -79.90 28.00 11.66
C ILE A 284 -80.24 28.32 13.15
N GLY A 285 -79.25 28.71 13.94
CA GLY A 285 -79.43 29.03 15.37
C GLY A 285 -79.61 27.82 16.30
N VAL A 286 -79.43 26.59 15.81
CA VAL A 286 -79.60 25.36 16.58
C VAL A 286 -78.26 24.64 16.74
N PRO A 287 -77.87 24.20 17.96
CA PRO A 287 -76.69 23.38 18.15
C PRO A 287 -76.91 21.99 17.54
N LEU A 288 -75.93 21.52 16.79
CA LEU A 288 -75.94 20.20 16.19
C LEU A 288 -74.57 19.53 16.27
N THR A 289 -74.55 18.20 16.21
CA THR A 289 -73.32 17.40 16.13
C THR A 289 -73.37 16.49 14.93
N ILE A 290 -72.31 16.49 14.12
CA ILE A 290 -72.19 15.58 12.97
C ILE A 290 -71.19 14.51 13.36
N HIS A 291 -71.67 13.29 13.56
CA HIS A 291 -70.82 12.16 13.83
C HIS A 291 -70.31 11.58 12.51
N THR A 292 -69.00 11.68 12.32
CA THR A 292 -68.30 11.24 11.12
C THR A 292 -67.43 10.03 11.42
N GLN A 293 -67.40 9.08 10.49
CA GLN A 293 -66.43 8.00 10.48
C GLN A 293 -65.27 8.40 9.58
N PRO A 294 -64.02 8.44 10.08
CA PRO A 294 -62.88 8.65 9.21
C PRO A 294 -62.64 7.44 8.33
N VAL A 295 -62.41 7.69 7.05
CA VAL A 295 -62.11 6.70 6.04
C VAL A 295 -60.82 7.13 5.33
N LEU A 296 -59.84 6.22 5.28
CA LEU A 296 -58.60 6.46 4.56
C LEU A 296 -58.80 6.23 3.06
N GLY A 297 -58.41 7.23 2.27
CA GLY A 297 -58.21 7.15 0.84
C GLY A 297 -56.72 7.29 0.48
N PRO A 298 -56.39 7.27 -0.83
CA PRO A 298 -55.03 7.52 -1.29
C PRO A 298 -54.58 8.94 -0.88
N GLY A 299 -53.70 9.05 0.11
CA GLY A 299 -53.16 10.33 0.60
C GLY A 299 -54.19 11.27 1.24
N THR A 300 -55.40 10.80 1.51
CA THR A 300 -56.51 11.62 2.00
C THR A 300 -57.24 10.91 3.14
N LEU A 301 -57.71 11.68 4.10
CA LEU A 301 -58.61 11.24 5.15
C LEU A 301 -59.97 11.90 4.90
N THR A 302 -61.00 11.10 4.64
CA THR A 302 -62.37 11.59 4.43
C THR A 302 -63.22 11.31 5.64
N LEU A 303 -63.84 12.34 6.19
CA LEU A 303 -64.79 12.24 7.29
C LEU A 303 -66.18 11.97 6.72
N VAL A 304 -66.63 10.71 6.76
CA VAL A 304 -67.91 10.30 6.19
C VAL A 304 -69.01 10.44 7.24
N PRO A 305 -70.02 11.31 7.06
CA PRO A 305 -71.12 11.44 8.01
C PRO A 305 -71.88 10.12 8.19
N LYS A 306 -72.13 9.76 9.44
CA LYS A 306 -72.91 8.57 9.83
C LYS A 306 -74.19 8.92 10.57
N LEU A 307 -74.15 9.96 11.39
CA LEU A 307 -75.31 10.45 12.16
C LEU A 307 -75.22 11.97 12.29
N VAL A 308 -76.38 12.62 12.38
CA VAL A 308 -76.49 14.04 12.71
C VAL A 308 -77.40 14.16 13.93
N HIS A 309 -76.86 14.66 15.04
CA HIS A 309 -77.59 14.90 16.28
C HIS A 309 -78.12 16.33 16.29
N ILE A 310 -79.43 16.50 16.38
CA ILE A 310 -80.11 17.81 16.36
C ILE A 310 -81.22 17.78 17.40
N LEU A 311 -81.31 18.80 18.26
CA LEU A 311 -82.39 18.94 19.25
C LEU A 311 -82.63 17.68 20.12
N GLY A 312 -81.57 16.95 20.47
CA GLY A 312 -81.66 15.77 21.34
C GLY A 312 -81.93 14.45 20.63
N ALA A 313 -82.02 14.42 19.29
CA ALA A 313 -82.29 13.21 18.52
C ALA A 313 -81.25 12.96 17.41
N ASP A 314 -80.95 11.68 17.16
CA ASP A 314 -80.06 11.24 16.08
C ASP A 314 -80.82 11.01 14.78
N HIS A 315 -80.29 11.57 13.69
CA HIS A 315 -80.85 11.44 12.35
C HIS A 315 -79.84 10.82 11.39
N LYS A 316 -80.31 9.90 10.53
CA LYS A 316 -79.48 9.32 9.48
C LYS A 316 -79.18 10.35 8.37
N PRO A 317 -78.03 10.28 7.69
CA PRO A 317 -77.64 11.20 6.61
C PRO A 317 -78.64 11.34 5.48
N ASP A 318 -79.42 10.29 5.20
CA ASP A 318 -80.40 10.21 4.10
C ASP A 318 -81.81 10.70 4.48
N SER A 319 -82.06 10.95 5.78
CA SER A 319 -83.31 11.53 6.27
C SER A 319 -83.47 12.99 5.83
N THR A 320 -84.71 13.52 5.86
CA THR A 320 -84.99 14.91 5.46
C THR A 320 -84.14 15.92 6.24
N LEU A 321 -84.05 15.77 7.57
CA LEU A 321 -83.25 16.64 8.43
C LEU A 321 -81.74 16.42 8.24
N GLY A 322 -81.31 15.17 8.08
CA GLY A 322 -79.90 14.84 7.78
C GLY A 322 -79.43 15.47 6.47
N LYS A 323 -80.22 15.35 5.39
CA LYS A 323 -79.95 15.96 4.09
C LYS A 323 -79.91 17.47 4.16
N LEU A 324 -80.86 18.09 4.88
CA LEU A 324 -80.90 19.54 5.05
C LEU A 324 -79.62 20.06 5.72
N VAL A 325 -79.17 19.44 6.80
CA VAL A 325 -77.91 19.85 7.47
C VAL A 325 -76.69 19.58 6.59
N LEU A 326 -76.59 18.39 6.01
CA LEU A 326 -75.42 18.02 5.20
C LEU A 326 -75.33 18.82 3.88
N SER A 327 -76.45 19.30 3.33
CA SER A 327 -76.45 20.19 2.15
C SER A 327 -75.82 21.56 2.42
N GLN A 328 -75.68 21.95 3.69
CA GLN A 328 -75.07 23.22 4.09
C GLN A 328 -73.56 23.11 4.28
N ILE A 329 -72.98 21.92 4.08
CA ILE A 329 -71.56 21.64 4.28
C ILE A 329 -70.94 21.30 2.94
N ASN A 330 -69.84 21.96 2.62
CA ASN A 330 -69.07 21.56 1.46
C ASN A 330 -68.38 20.23 1.75
N GLN A 331 -68.60 19.21 0.92
CA GLN A 331 -68.00 17.90 1.12
C GLN A 331 -66.46 17.92 1.08
N ASP A 332 -65.87 18.91 0.42
CA ASP A 332 -64.41 19.07 0.40
C ASP A 332 -63.86 19.53 1.75
N ASP A 333 -64.67 20.20 2.58
CA ASP A 333 -64.30 20.57 3.96
C ASP A 333 -64.18 19.35 4.89
N LEU A 334 -64.75 18.20 4.48
CA LEU A 334 -64.66 16.93 5.20
C LEU A 334 -63.49 16.06 4.71
N LYS A 335 -62.66 16.58 3.81
CA LYS A 335 -61.46 15.90 3.31
C LYS A 335 -60.23 16.60 3.86
N GLN A 336 -59.33 15.81 4.44
CA GLN A 336 -58.03 16.27 4.89
C GLN A 336 -56.93 15.59 4.07
N THR A 337 -56.04 16.38 3.49
CA THR A 337 -54.83 15.86 2.85
C THR A 337 -53.86 15.37 3.91
N LEU A 338 -53.40 14.12 3.77
CA LEU A 338 -52.41 13.54 4.66
C LEU A 338 -50.99 13.83 4.14
N PRO A 339 -49.97 13.90 5.00
CA PRO A 339 -48.59 14.06 4.57
C PRO A 339 -48.15 12.99 3.55
N THR A 340 -47.29 13.37 2.61
CA THR A 340 -46.71 12.39 1.68
C THR A 340 -45.81 11.42 2.43
N LEU A 341 -46.03 10.12 2.25
CA LEU A 341 -45.20 9.07 2.83
C LEU A 341 -44.11 8.61 1.85
N PRO A 342 -42.98 8.09 2.35
CA PRO A 342 -41.99 7.43 1.50
C PRO A 342 -42.60 6.28 0.70
N SER A 343 -42.03 6.01 -0.48
CA SER A 343 -42.45 4.86 -1.30
C SER A 343 -42.39 3.55 -0.50
N GLY A 344 -43.42 2.71 -0.64
CA GLY A 344 -43.54 1.45 0.10
C GLY A 344 -44.08 1.58 1.55
N VAL A 345 -44.34 2.80 2.02
CA VAL A 345 -45.01 3.08 3.29
C VAL A 345 -46.44 3.54 3.03
N THR A 346 -47.40 3.02 3.80
CA THR A 346 -48.82 3.30 3.59
C THR A 346 -49.55 3.57 4.91
N TYR A 347 -50.62 4.36 4.81
CA TYR A 347 -51.64 4.46 5.84
C TYR A 347 -52.45 3.17 5.88
N ARG A 348 -52.53 2.51 7.05
CA ARG A 348 -53.15 1.18 7.20
C ARG A 348 -54.56 1.24 7.74
N SER A 349 -54.75 2.02 8.80
CA SER A 349 -56.03 2.13 9.48
C SER A 349 -56.13 3.48 10.17
N VAL A 350 -57.37 3.92 10.37
CA VAL A 350 -57.68 5.12 11.12
C VAL A 350 -58.73 4.77 12.18
N THR A 351 -58.54 5.29 13.38
CA THR A 351 -59.48 5.18 14.49
C THR A 351 -59.59 6.53 15.19
N VAL A 352 -60.70 6.76 15.88
CA VAL A 352 -60.91 7.99 16.65
C VAL A 352 -61.25 7.63 18.09
N ASP A 353 -60.62 8.33 19.02
CA ASP A 353 -60.91 8.24 20.44
C ASP A 353 -60.78 9.63 21.10
N PRO A 354 -61.06 9.77 22.41
CA PRO A 354 -60.97 11.06 23.10
C PRO A 354 -59.60 11.74 23.04
N GLN A 355 -58.52 11.01 22.74
CA GLN A 355 -57.19 11.60 22.57
C GLN A 355 -57.00 12.21 21.19
N GLY A 356 -57.76 11.79 20.18
CA GLY A 356 -57.64 12.29 18.82
C GLY A 356 -57.95 11.31 17.71
N ILE A 357 -57.58 11.71 16.50
CA ILE A 357 -57.56 10.87 15.31
C ILE A 357 -56.23 10.11 15.29
N LYS A 358 -56.30 8.78 15.35
CA LYS A 358 -55.14 7.87 15.34
C LYS A 358 -55.01 7.21 13.98
N VAL A 359 -53.88 7.42 13.31
CA VAL A 359 -53.58 6.87 12.00
C VAL A 359 -52.39 5.92 12.10
N VAL A 360 -52.62 4.64 11.82
CA VAL A 360 -51.56 3.62 11.80
C VAL A 360 -50.82 3.70 10.47
N ILE A 361 -49.50 3.86 10.54
CA ILE A 361 -48.62 3.94 9.37
C ILE A 361 -47.65 2.77 9.45
N SER A 362 -47.48 2.04 8.34
CA SER A 362 -46.44 1.01 8.26
C SER A 362 -46.05 0.68 6.82
N GLY A 363 -44.79 0.25 6.69
CA GLY A 363 -44.26 -0.30 5.45
C GLY A 363 -42.75 -0.33 5.43
N VAL A 364 -42.21 -0.68 4.28
CA VAL A 364 -40.77 -0.73 4.04
C VAL A 364 -40.48 0.14 2.84
N THR A 365 -39.63 1.15 3.03
CA THR A 365 -39.10 1.93 1.92
C THR A 365 -37.75 1.38 1.50
N THR A 366 -37.48 1.39 0.20
CA THR A 366 -36.21 0.92 -0.37
C THR A 366 -35.47 2.11 -0.98
N GLN A 367 -34.29 2.40 -0.43
CA GLN A 367 -33.40 3.38 -1.01
C GLN A 367 -32.37 2.67 -1.90
N PRO A 368 -32.38 2.89 -3.22
CA PRO A 368 -31.40 2.26 -4.10
C PRO A 368 -29.99 2.77 -3.78
N PHE A 369 -28.97 1.95 -4.01
CA PHE A 369 -27.58 2.32 -3.71
C PHE A 369 -27.09 3.57 -4.45
N THR A 370 -27.68 3.89 -5.59
CA THR A 370 -27.37 5.06 -6.40
C THR A 370 -27.69 6.39 -5.72
N VAL A 371 -28.58 6.40 -4.72
CA VAL A 371 -28.90 7.63 -3.97
C VAL A 371 -28.02 7.82 -2.74
N LEU A 372 -27.15 6.86 -2.40
CA LEU A 372 -26.23 7.00 -1.28
C LEU A 372 -25.15 8.03 -1.60
N LYS A 373 -24.83 8.86 -0.60
CA LYS A 373 -23.81 9.90 -0.73
C LYS A 373 -22.45 9.27 -1.01
N GLN A 374 -21.85 9.64 -2.14
CA GLN A 374 -20.50 9.24 -2.50
C GLN A 374 -19.49 9.87 -1.53
N PRO A 375 -18.52 9.08 -1.02
CA PRO A 375 -17.39 9.66 -0.29
C PRO A 375 -16.52 10.50 -1.24
N PRO A 376 -15.74 11.46 -0.73
CA PRO A 376 -14.76 12.16 -1.54
C PRO A 376 -13.68 11.19 -2.05
N GLY A 377 -13.19 11.42 -3.27
CA GLY A 377 -12.18 10.57 -3.91
C GLY A 377 -12.77 9.68 -5.00
N ASN A 378 -12.32 8.43 -5.04
CA ASN A 378 -12.71 7.50 -6.10
C ASN A 378 -14.20 7.09 -5.98
N PRO A 379 -14.90 6.93 -7.11
CA PRO A 379 -16.27 6.44 -7.12
C PRO A 379 -16.38 5.13 -6.34
N THR A 380 -17.35 5.08 -5.43
CA THR A 380 -17.62 3.91 -4.61
C THR A 380 -18.84 3.18 -5.13
N LEU A 381 -18.67 1.91 -5.45
CA LEU A 381 -19.77 1.01 -5.75
C LEU A 381 -20.36 0.49 -4.45
N PHE A 382 -21.59 0.91 -4.15
CA PHE A 382 -22.33 0.40 -3.00
C PHE A 382 -23.11 -0.87 -3.35
N GLY A 383 -23.23 -1.78 -2.38
CA GLY A 383 -23.94 -3.04 -2.50
C GLY A 383 -24.33 -3.61 -1.14
N ALA A 384 -24.78 -4.86 -1.10
CA ALA A 384 -25.01 -5.56 0.15
C ALA A 384 -24.58 -7.02 0.09
N GLU A 385 -24.07 -7.51 1.21
CA GLU A 385 -23.67 -8.91 1.39
C GLU A 385 -23.84 -9.32 2.85
N GLY A 386 -24.51 -10.44 3.11
CA GLY A 386 -24.70 -10.95 4.47
C GLY A 386 -25.41 -9.95 5.42
N GLY A 387 -26.30 -9.10 4.90
CA GLY A 387 -26.97 -8.05 5.68
C GLY A 387 -26.08 -6.86 6.05
N LEU A 388 -24.87 -6.77 5.49
CA LEU A 388 -23.98 -5.63 5.62
C LEU A 388 -24.02 -4.77 4.35
N LEU A 389 -23.84 -3.46 4.52
CA LEU A 389 -23.64 -2.54 3.41
C LEU A 389 -22.19 -2.70 2.96
N THR A 390 -21.98 -2.93 1.67
CA THR A 390 -20.64 -3.00 1.08
C THR A 390 -20.34 -1.72 0.32
N ALA A 391 -19.11 -1.24 0.43
CA ALA A 391 -18.58 -0.11 -0.34
C ALA A 391 -17.26 -0.56 -0.98
N THR A 392 -17.28 -0.74 -2.31
CA THR A 392 -16.09 -1.12 -3.08
C THR A 392 -15.54 0.11 -3.78
N ALA A 393 -14.25 0.39 -3.57
CA ALA A 393 -13.51 1.43 -4.27
C ALA A 393 -12.33 0.81 -5.01
N THR A 394 -12.02 1.37 -6.17
CA THR A 394 -10.82 1.06 -6.94
C THR A 394 -9.91 2.29 -6.92
N GLY A 395 -8.61 2.06 -6.76
CA GLY A 395 -7.58 3.10 -6.71
C GLY A 395 -7.10 3.39 -5.29
N GLY A 396 -5.90 3.98 -5.20
CA GLY A 396 -5.25 4.34 -3.94
C GLY A 396 -5.79 5.62 -3.30
N SER A 397 -5.15 6.02 -2.20
CA SER A 397 -5.48 7.22 -1.41
C SER A 397 -5.12 8.55 -2.09
N GLY A 398 -4.65 8.52 -3.34
CA GLY A 398 -4.12 9.67 -4.06
C GLY A 398 -2.81 10.22 -3.47
N LYS A 399 -2.20 9.49 -2.52
CA LYS A 399 -0.97 9.86 -1.84
C LYS A 399 0.04 8.74 -1.94
N ASP A 400 1.31 9.14 -1.93
CA ASP A 400 2.42 8.21 -1.82
C ASP A 400 2.32 7.42 -0.51
N THR A 401 2.54 6.12 -0.59
CA THR A 401 2.31 5.19 0.51
C THR A 401 3.61 4.49 0.89
N PRO A 402 4.11 4.65 2.13
CA PRO A 402 5.26 3.91 2.60
C PRO A 402 4.89 2.43 2.77
N VAL A 403 5.74 1.54 2.26
CA VAL A 403 5.59 0.09 2.37
C VAL A 403 6.95 -0.54 2.70
N VAL A 404 6.92 -1.70 3.34
CA VAL A 404 8.13 -2.49 3.61
C VAL A 404 8.03 -3.82 2.86
N LEU A 405 8.98 -4.08 1.98
CA LEU A 405 9.09 -5.33 1.24
C LEU A 405 9.94 -6.30 2.06
N TYR A 406 9.57 -7.58 2.13
CA TYR A 406 10.34 -8.63 2.80
C TYR A 406 10.55 -9.81 1.86
N GLY A 407 11.79 -10.29 1.74
CA GLY A 407 12.10 -11.45 0.92
C GLY A 407 13.45 -12.06 1.26
N LYS A 408 13.71 -13.24 0.72
CA LYS A 408 15.02 -13.88 0.81
C LYS A 408 15.74 -13.74 -0.54
N PRO A 409 16.84 -12.98 -0.61
CA PRO A 409 17.62 -12.90 -1.82
C PRO A 409 18.06 -14.29 -2.28
N VAL A 410 17.97 -14.54 -3.58
CA VAL A 410 18.49 -15.75 -4.21
C VAL A 410 19.28 -15.39 -5.45
N ILE A 411 20.27 -16.21 -5.79
CA ILE A 411 20.99 -16.09 -7.05
C ILE A 411 20.56 -17.25 -7.93
N LYS A 412 20.08 -16.93 -9.14
CA LYS A 412 19.79 -17.89 -10.19
C LYS A 412 20.71 -17.54 -11.36
N ASP A 413 21.59 -18.47 -11.72
CA ASP A 413 22.64 -18.25 -12.72
C ASP A 413 23.51 -17.02 -12.40
N SER A 414 23.33 -15.92 -13.14
CA SER A 414 24.01 -14.64 -12.95
C SER A 414 23.05 -13.52 -12.58
N THR A 415 21.90 -13.82 -11.98
CA THR A 415 20.90 -12.83 -11.60
C THR A 415 20.61 -12.92 -10.10
N LEU A 416 20.75 -11.80 -9.41
CA LEU A 416 20.30 -11.62 -8.03
C LEU A 416 18.82 -11.24 -8.03
N ASP A 417 18.00 -12.12 -7.48
CA ASP A 417 16.56 -11.96 -7.33
C ASP A 417 16.26 -11.61 -5.87
N ILE A 418 15.78 -10.38 -5.64
CA ILE A 418 15.34 -9.89 -4.33
C ILE A 418 13.82 -9.70 -4.25
N SER A 419 13.08 -10.44 -5.09
CA SER A 419 11.62 -10.39 -5.09
C SER A 419 11.08 -10.60 -3.67
N PRO A 420 10.14 -9.76 -3.21
CA PRO A 420 9.55 -9.96 -1.90
C PRO A 420 8.61 -11.15 -1.89
N ASP A 421 8.58 -11.87 -0.76
CA ASP A 421 7.58 -12.87 -0.44
C ASP A 421 6.39 -12.24 0.30
N GLN A 422 6.64 -11.16 1.05
CA GLN A 422 5.65 -10.42 1.82
C GLN A 422 5.83 -8.91 1.62
N ILE A 423 4.72 -8.18 1.66
CA ILE A 423 4.68 -6.72 1.67
C ILE A 423 3.90 -6.27 2.89
N GLU A 424 4.49 -5.38 3.67
CA GLU A 424 3.86 -4.78 4.84
C GLU A 424 3.40 -3.37 4.53
N MET A 425 2.12 -3.12 4.83
CA MET A 425 1.50 -1.82 4.68
C MET A 425 0.58 -1.60 5.88
N PHE A 426 0.63 -0.41 6.47
CA PHE A 426 -0.21 -0.05 7.61
C PHE A 426 -0.05 -1.01 8.82
N GLY A 427 1.17 -1.54 9.01
CA GLY A 427 1.49 -2.52 10.06
C GLY A 427 0.93 -3.92 9.81
N VAL A 428 0.44 -4.21 8.60
CA VAL A 428 -0.13 -5.52 8.23
C VAL A 428 0.69 -6.13 7.09
N ARG A 429 1.13 -7.38 7.27
CA ARG A 429 1.79 -8.17 6.23
C ARG A 429 0.79 -8.89 5.31
N PHE A 430 1.05 -8.77 4.01
CA PHE A 430 0.32 -9.39 2.92
C PHE A 430 1.26 -10.24 2.07
N PRO A 431 0.79 -11.35 1.48
CA PRO A 431 1.55 -12.04 0.44
C PRO A 431 1.87 -11.09 -0.71
N ALA A 432 3.14 -11.04 -1.11
CA ALA A 432 3.57 -10.13 -2.17
C ALA A 432 2.84 -10.41 -3.49
N THR A 433 2.57 -11.68 -3.80
CA THR A 433 1.80 -12.09 -4.98
C THR A 433 0.43 -11.43 -5.08
N ASN A 434 -0.28 -11.28 -3.96
CA ASN A 434 -1.61 -10.65 -3.93
C ASN A 434 -1.53 -9.13 -4.13
N VAL A 435 -0.49 -8.50 -3.57
CA VAL A 435 -0.30 -7.05 -3.69
C VAL A 435 0.17 -6.70 -5.10
N LEU A 436 1.21 -7.38 -5.60
CA LEU A 436 1.80 -7.18 -6.93
C LEU A 436 0.86 -7.55 -8.08
N ALA A 437 -0.21 -8.32 -7.82
CA ALA A 437 -1.29 -8.52 -8.80
C ALA A 437 -2.14 -7.25 -9.02
N GLN A 438 -2.09 -6.28 -8.12
CA GLN A 438 -2.90 -5.06 -8.16
C GLN A 438 -2.08 -3.77 -8.22
N VAL A 439 -0.76 -3.84 -8.03
CA VAL A 439 0.14 -2.69 -8.11
C VAL A 439 1.16 -2.86 -9.22
N ALA A 440 1.69 -1.75 -9.72
CA ALA A 440 2.71 -1.80 -10.77
C ALA A 440 3.94 -2.63 -10.32
N PRO A 441 4.47 -3.52 -11.19
CA PRO A 441 5.60 -4.37 -10.84
C PRO A 441 6.84 -3.52 -10.55
N GLN A 442 7.59 -3.92 -9.52
CA GLN A 442 8.87 -3.31 -9.17
C GLN A 442 10.00 -4.15 -9.76
N GLU A 443 11.00 -3.49 -10.32
CA GLU A 443 12.25 -4.16 -10.68
C GLU A 443 12.95 -4.65 -9.39
N THR A 444 13.13 -5.96 -9.33
CA THR A 444 13.62 -6.72 -8.16
C THR A 444 14.68 -7.75 -8.55
N THR A 445 15.05 -7.79 -9.82
CA THR A 445 16.09 -8.66 -10.37
C THR A 445 17.25 -7.81 -10.86
N TYR A 446 18.47 -8.19 -10.53
CA TYR A 446 19.67 -7.47 -10.89
C TYR A 446 20.70 -8.40 -11.51
N ASP A 447 21.22 -8.02 -12.67
CA ASP A 447 22.29 -8.79 -13.30
C ASP A 447 23.58 -8.67 -12.51
N LEU A 448 24.17 -9.82 -12.23
CA LEU A 448 25.49 -9.96 -11.64
C LEU A 448 26.55 -10.01 -12.75
N GLN A 449 27.78 -9.72 -12.36
CA GLN A 449 28.91 -9.76 -13.28
C GLN A 449 29.11 -11.16 -13.86
N LYS A 450 29.52 -11.22 -15.12
CA LYS A 450 30.01 -12.47 -15.70
C LYS A 450 31.28 -12.93 -14.99
N LEU A 451 31.25 -14.14 -14.44
CA LEU A 451 32.39 -14.74 -13.75
C LEU A 451 33.39 -15.38 -14.72
N PRO A 452 34.69 -15.48 -14.33
CA PRO A 452 35.67 -16.27 -15.07
C PRO A 452 35.26 -17.74 -15.19
N PRO A 453 35.74 -18.46 -16.22
CA PRO A 453 35.50 -19.89 -16.36
C PRO A 453 35.93 -20.67 -15.11
N GLY A 454 35.10 -21.63 -14.70
CA GLY A 454 35.30 -22.45 -13.50
C GLY A 454 34.78 -21.83 -12.20
N LEU A 455 34.34 -20.56 -12.20
CA LEU A 455 33.76 -19.91 -11.02
C LEU A 455 32.24 -19.77 -11.17
N THR A 456 31.51 -19.98 -10.07
CA THR A 456 30.04 -19.94 -10.02
C THR A 456 29.55 -19.21 -8.78
N TYR A 457 28.36 -18.62 -8.86
CA TYR A 457 27.69 -18.08 -7.68
C TYR A 457 27.08 -19.22 -6.86
N ALA A 458 27.45 -19.31 -5.59
CA ALA A 458 27.00 -20.36 -4.68
C ALA A 458 25.80 -19.95 -3.82
N GLY A 459 25.59 -18.64 -3.62
CA GLY A 459 24.43 -18.13 -2.92
C GLY A 459 24.65 -16.74 -2.34
N VAL A 460 23.64 -16.25 -1.62
CA VAL A 460 23.64 -14.93 -1.00
C VAL A 460 23.14 -15.03 0.43
N GLU A 461 23.73 -14.23 1.31
CA GLU A 461 23.37 -14.12 2.72
C GLU A 461 23.15 -12.63 3.07
N VAL A 462 22.13 -12.34 3.88
CA VAL A 462 21.88 -10.99 4.37
C VAL A 462 22.63 -10.76 5.69
N LEU A 463 23.51 -9.77 5.68
CA LEU A 463 24.26 -9.28 6.83
C LEU A 463 23.56 -8.04 7.42
N PRO A 464 23.91 -7.62 8.66
CA PRO A 464 23.33 -6.42 9.26
C PRO A 464 23.41 -5.17 8.37
N ASP A 465 24.52 -4.99 7.65
CA ASP A 465 24.80 -3.76 6.88
C ASP A 465 24.92 -4.00 5.35
N GLY A 466 24.64 -5.22 4.86
CA GLY A 466 24.87 -5.54 3.46
C GLY A 466 24.48 -6.96 3.03
N LEU A 467 24.81 -7.29 1.79
CA LEU A 467 24.67 -8.63 1.21
C LEU A 467 26.03 -9.28 1.06
N ARG A 468 26.14 -10.55 1.43
CA ARG A 468 27.31 -11.40 1.17
C ARG A 468 26.99 -12.40 0.08
N ILE A 469 27.57 -12.22 -1.09
CA ILE A 469 27.48 -13.14 -2.23
C ILE A 469 28.64 -14.11 -2.15
N ARG A 470 28.36 -15.41 -2.07
CA ARG A 470 29.35 -16.49 -2.07
C ARG A 470 29.62 -16.98 -3.48
N LEU A 471 30.88 -17.24 -3.78
CA LEU A 471 31.36 -17.78 -5.03
C LEU A 471 32.20 -19.03 -4.75
N THR A 472 32.07 -20.03 -5.59
CA THR A 472 32.84 -21.26 -5.53
C THR A 472 33.32 -21.63 -6.92
N GLY A 473 34.51 -22.21 -7.02
CA GLY A 473 35.01 -22.66 -8.30
C GLY A 473 36.10 -23.70 -8.23
N GLU A 474 36.22 -24.44 -9.33
CA GLU A 474 37.24 -25.45 -9.56
C GLU A 474 37.97 -25.15 -10.87
N ASN A 475 39.28 -25.37 -10.89
CA ASN A 475 40.14 -25.14 -12.05
C ASN A 475 39.98 -23.72 -12.63
N VAL A 476 39.93 -22.72 -11.75
CA VAL A 476 39.67 -21.32 -12.12
C VAL A 476 40.91 -20.70 -12.75
N THR A 477 40.72 -20.02 -13.87
CA THR A 477 41.78 -19.23 -14.51
C THR A 477 41.46 -17.75 -14.38
N LEU A 478 42.27 -17.04 -13.58
CA LEU A 478 42.13 -15.62 -13.33
C LEU A 478 43.11 -14.85 -14.22
N GLN A 479 42.55 -14.02 -15.10
CA GLN A 479 43.31 -13.01 -15.83
C GLN A 479 43.62 -11.82 -14.92
N LYS A 480 44.62 -11.02 -15.29
CA LYS A 480 44.93 -9.78 -14.56
C LYS A 480 43.70 -8.88 -14.54
N GLY A 481 43.36 -8.30 -13.38
CA GLY A 481 42.17 -7.44 -13.23
C GLY A 481 40.81 -8.16 -13.27
N ALA A 482 40.75 -9.48 -13.50
CA ALA A 482 39.48 -10.21 -13.64
C ALA A 482 38.55 -10.12 -12.42
N LEU A 483 39.11 -9.91 -11.22
CA LEU A 483 38.36 -9.83 -9.97
C LEU A 483 37.82 -8.42 -9.66
N THR A 484 38.39 -7.38 -10.27
CA THR A 484 37.98 -5.98 -10.05
C THR A 484 37.11 -5.45 -11.19
N GLY A 485 36.82 -6.28 -12.20
CA GLY A 485 36.04 -5.89 -13.37
C GLY A 485 36.72 -4.83 -14.24
N ALA A 486 37.98 -4.48 -13.95
CA ALA A 486 38.77 -3.55 -14.74
C ALA A 486 39.51 -4.32 -15.84
N ALA A 487 39.38 -3.85 -17.09
CA ALA A 487 40.18 -4.37 -18.19
C ALA A 487 41.63 -3.88 -18.03
N CYS A 488 42.52 -4.84 -17.78
CA CYS A 488 43.96 -4.70 -17.58
C CYS A 488 44.63 -5.92 -18.24
#